data_AF-A0A1H6SJ55-F1
#
_entry.id   AF-A0A1H6SJ55-F1
#
_cell.length_a   1.000
_cell.length_b   1.000
_cell.length_c   1.000
_cell.angle_alpha   90.00
_cell.angle_beta   90.00
_cell.angle_gamma   90.00
#
_symmetry.space_group_name_H-M   'P 1'
#
loop_
_entity.id
_entity.type
_entity.pdbx_description
1 polymer ?
#
loop_
_entity_poly.entity_id
_entity_poly.type
_entity_poly.pdbx_seq_one_letter_code
_entity_poly.pdbx_strand_id
1 'polypeptide(L)'
;MTPQRPEDRRRAAETINSLGAVVSLSDFEECAEVLIPYDDDGTVLRGTYRGMRLEGAEDMEVGHLLRDYPYVRRSVVLLRPWWRWWQGTRAVRLLALDTKGAT
;
A
#
# COMPACT_ATOMS: atom_id res chain seq x y z
N MET A 1 18.44 19.26 1.88
CA MET A 1 17.26 19.13 1.00
C MET A 1 16.07 19.70 1.77
N THR A 2 15.53 20.81 1.27
CA THR A 2 14.50 21.66 1.89
C THR A 2 13.20 20.88 2.14
N PRO A 3 12.48 21.10 3.25
CA PRO A 3 11.38 20.24 3.64
C PRO A 3 10.19 20.44 2.68
N GLN A 4 9.74 19.33 2.09
CA GLN A 4 8.46 19.25 1.39
C GLN A 4 7.32 19.70 2.31
N ARG A 5 6.28 20.25 1.69
CA ARG A 5 5.34 21.20 2.32
C ARG A 5 4.66 20.60 3.55
N PRO A 6 4.31 21.41 4.56
CA PRO A 6 3.63 20.92 5.78
C PRO A 6 2.35 20.13 5.50
N GLU A 7 1.70 20.43 4.39
CA GLU A 7 0.47 19.81 3.92
C GLU A 7 0.67 18.35 3.50
N ASP A 8 1.79 18.01 2.87
CA ASP A 8 2.11 16.66 2.39
C ASP A 8 2.38 15.71 3.55
N ARG A 9 3.09 16.20 4.58
CA ARG A 9 3.36 15.48 5.83
C ARG A 9 2.08 15.19 6.61
N ARG A 10 1.18 16.17 6.65
CA ARG A 10 -0.12 16.03 7.32
C ARG A 10 -0.99 15.01 6.59
N ARG A 11 -1.00 15.02 5.26
CA ARG A 11 -1.77 14.07 4.44
C ARG A 11 -1.28 12.64 4.62
N ALA A 12 0.03 12.40 4.64
CA ALA A 12 0.57 11.07 4.93
C ALA A 12 0.33 10.62 6.37
N ALA A 13 0.42 11.53 7.35
CA ALA A 13 0.04 11.23 8.72
C ALA A 13 -1.46 10.90 8.86
N GLU A 14 -2.33 11.58 8.11
CA GLU A 14 -3.77 11.31 8.05
C GLU A 14 -4.08 9.98 7.33
N THR A 15 -3.30 9.60 6.31
CA THR A 15 -3.41 8.28 5.65
C THR A 15 -2.94 7.14 6.55
N ILE A 16 -1.84 7.32 7.28
CA ILE A 16 -1.34 6.39 8.29
C ILE A 16 -2.34 6.26 9.45
N ASN A 17 -2.91 7.37 9.91
CA ASN A 17 -3.87 7.37 11.03
C ASN A 17 -5.28 6.91 10.66
N SER A 18 -5.75 7.14 9.43
CA SER A 18 -7.09 6.70 9.01
C SER A 18 -7.15 5.23 8.60
N LEU A 19 -6.02 4.63 8.20
CA LEU A 19 -6.02 3.29 7.61
C LEU A 19 -4.93 2.32 8.08
N GLY A 20 -3.87 2.71 8.80
CA GLY A 20 -2.72 1.81 8.98
C GLY A 20 -2.09 1.33 7.66
N ALA A 21 -2.57 1.81 6.51
CA ALA A 21 -1.98 1.66 5.21
C ALA A 21 -0.89 2.72 5.12
N VAL A 22 0.35 2.26 5.29
CA VAL A 22 1.53 3.09 5.04
C VAL A 22 1.60 3.33 3.54
N VAL A 23 1.20 4.52 3.10
CA VAL A 23 1.62 5.03 1.80
C VAL A 23 3.07 5.47 1.98
N SER A 24 3.99 4.82 1.26
CA SER A 24 5.35 5.33 1.16
C SER A 24 5.30 6.66 0.41
N LEU A 25 5.54 7.76 1.14
CA LEU A 25 5.92 9.06 0.57
C LEU A 25 7.37 8.98 0.08
N SER A 26 7.62 8.22 -0.97
CA SER A 26 8.81 8.45 -1.76
C SER A 26 8.40 9.41 -2.87
N ASP A 27 8.61 10.71 -2.66
CA ASP A 27 8.60 11.74 -3.72
C ASP A 27 9.78 11.58 -4.70
N PHE A 28 10.32 10.37 -4.79
CA PHE A 28 11.41 9.91 -5.62
C PHE A 28 11.06 8.46 -5.99
N GLU A 29 11.24 8.09 -7.25
CA GLU A 29 11.19 6.70 -7.78
C GLU A 29 9.81 6.23 -8.29
N GLU A 30 9.60 6.33 -9.60
CA GLU A 30 9.23 5.29 -10.59
C GLU A 30 8.35 4.06 -10.20
N CYS A 31 7.72 4.06 -9.03
CA CYS A 31 7.07 2.89 -8.45
C CYS A 31 5.76 3.28 -7.75
N ALA A 32 4.75 2.42 -7.82
CA ALA A 32 3.50 2.57 -7.04
C ALA A 32 3.38 1.46 -6.00
N GLU A 33 2.99 1.80 -4.78
CA GLU A 33 2.76 0.83 -3.70
C GLU A 33 1.30 0.84 -3.25
N VAL A 34 0.71 -0.36 -3.19
CA VAL A 34 -0.64 -0.57 -2.68
C VAL A 34 -0.63 -1.61 -1.57
N LEU A 35 -1.30 -1.29 -0.47
CA LEU A 35 -1.48 -2.17 0.68
C LEU A 35 -2.95 -2.56 0.82
N ILE A 36 -3.22 -3.87 0.78
CA ILE A 36 -4.56 -4.44 0.94
C ILE A 36 -4.61 -5.19 2.27
N PRO A 37 -5.07 -4.56 3.36
CA PRO A 37 -5.20 -5.22 4.65
C PRO A 37 -6.36 -6.22 4.64
N TYR A 38 -6.14 -7.39 5.24
CA TYR A 38 -7.13 -8.48 5.26
C TYR A 38 -7.16 -9.18 6.63
N ASP A 39 -8.30 -9.82 6.91
CA ASP A 39 -8.54 -10.60 8.13
C ASP A 39 -8.13 -12.06 7.94
N ASP A 40 -8.14 -12.87 9.02
CA ASP A 40 -7.72 -14.27 8.98
C ASP A 40 -8.56 -15.14 8.04
N ASP A 41 -9.81 -14.75 7.79
CA ASP A 41 -10.69 -15.43 6.84
C ASP A 41 -10.34 -15.10 5.36
N GLY A 42 -9.47 -14.12 5.12
CA GLY A 42 -9.10 -13.62 3.80
C GLY A 42 -10.02 -12.52 3.26
N THR A 43 -10.81 -11.87 4.11
CA THR A 43 -11.67 -10.73 3.75
C THR A 43 -10.92 -9.41 3.88
N VAL A 44 -11.04 -8.54 2.87
CA VAL A 44 -10.39 -7.22 2.88
C VAL A 44 -11.04 -6.33 3.93
N LEU A 45 -10.21 -5.81 4.83
CA LEU A 45 -10.67 -5.06 6.00
C LEU A 45 -11.06 -3.63 5.66
N ARG A 46 -10.36 -2.99 4.73
CA ARG A 46 -10.49 -1.56 4.43
C ARG A 46 -10.05 -1.20 3.00
N GLY A 47 -10.34 0.04 2.58
CA GLY A 47 -10.00 0.57 1.26
C GLY A 47 -11.07 0.27 0.22
N THR A 48 -10.72 0.42 -1.06
CA THR A 48 -11.60 0.28 -2.22
C THR A 48 -12.31 -1.08 -2.28
N TYR A 49 -11.65 -2.15 -1.86
CA TYR A 49 -12.15 -3.53 -1.93
C TYR A 49 -12.70 -4.06 -0.60
N ARG A 50 -13.03 -3.20 0.36
CA ARG A 50 -13.53 -3.64 1.68
C ARG A 50 -14.68 -4.64 1.56
N GLY A 51 -14.58 -5.74 2.30
CA GLY A 51 -15.57 -6.83 2.31
C GLY A 51 -15.42 -7.83 1.17
N MET A 52 -14.50 -7.61 0.23
CA MET A 52 -14.18 -8.55 -0.83
C MET A 52 -13.22 -9.64 -0.35
N ARG A 53 -13.20 -10.79 -1.03
CA ARG A 53 -12.14 -11.79 -0.89
C ARG A 53 -10.81 -11.20 -1.37
N LEU A 54 -9.75 -11.45 -0.62
CA LEU A 54 -8.40 -10.95 -0.89
C LEU A 54 -7.94 -11.28 -2.32
N GLU A 55 -8.17 -12.51 -2.78
CA GLU A 55 -7.79 -12.96 -4.13
C GLU A 55 -8.42 -12.08 -5.22
N GLY A 56 -9.74 -11.82 -5.13
CA GLY A 56 -10.42 -10.95 -6.09
C GLY A 56 -9.96 -9.49 -6.03
N ALA A 57 -9.72 -8.97 -4.82
CA ALA A 57 -9.19 -7.62 -4.64
C ALA A 57 -7.78 -7.48 -5.22
N GLU A 58 -6.95 -8.51 -5.05
CA GLU A 58 -5.60 -8.55 -5.58
C GLU A 58 -5.59 -8.61 -7.10
N ASP A 59 -6.38 -9.49 -7.71
CA ASP A 59 -6.45 -9.62 -9.17
C ASP A 59 -6.91 -8.32 -9.83
N MET A 60 -7.90 -7.65 -9.23
CA MET A 60 -8.37 -6.35 -9.71
C MET A 60 -7.28 -5.28 -9.61
N GLU A 61 -6.60 -5.18 -8.47
CA GLU A 61 -5.58 -4.16 -8.25
C GLU A 61 -4.34 -4.40 -9.11
N VAL A 62 -3.88 -5.65 -9.24
CA VAL A 62 -2.80 -6.03 -10.16
C VAL A 62 -3.17 -5.67 -11.59
N GLY A 63 -4.41 -5.97 -12.01
CA GLY A 63 -4.91 -5.60 -13.34
C GLY A 63 -4.97 -4.08 -13.57
N HIS A 64 -5.19 -3.28 -12.52
CA HIS A 64 -5.10 -1.83 -12.59
C HIS A 64 -3.65 -1.34 -12.70
N LEU A 65 -2.77 -1.83 -11.84
CA LEU A 65 -1.36 -1.45 -11.81
C LEU A 65 -0.66 -1.83 -13.13
N LEU A 66 -0.97 -2.99 -13.71
CA LEU A 66 -0.36 -3.44 -14.96
C LEU A 66 -0.74 -2.61 -16.20
N ARG A 67 -1.69 -1.67 -16.07
CA ARG A 67 -2.00 -0.71 -17.16
C ARG A 67 -0.90 0.34 -17.32
N ASP A 68 -0.31 0.76 -16.20
CA ASP A 68 0.63 1.86 -16.15
C ASP A 68 2.06 1.38 -15.81
N TYR A 69 2.20 0.18 -15.25
CA TYR A 69 3.47 -0.40 -14.84
C TYR A 69 3.69 -1.78 -15.45
N PRO A 70 4.88 -2.06 -16.02
CA PRO A 70 5.17 -3.35 -16.67
C PRO A 70 5.30 -4.51 -15.67
N TYR A 71 5.56 -4.22 -14.40
CA TYR A 71 5.83 -5.24 -13.39
C TYR A 71 5.20 -4.90 -12.05
N VAL A 72 4.60 -5.91 -11.41
CA VAL A 72 4.05 -5.81 -10.05
C VAL A 72 4.62 -6.93 -9.20
N ARG A 73 5.32 -6.57 -8.12
CA ARG A 73 5.81 -7.49 -7.10
C ARG A 73 4.81 -7.62 -5.98
N ARG A 74 4.41 -8.84 -5.70
CA ARG A 74 3.57 -9.20 -4.55
C ARG A 74 4.42 -9.60 -3.34
N SER A 75 4.02 -9.15 -2.16
CA SER A 75 4.52 -9.66 -0.87
C SER A 75 3.45 -9.58 0.21
N VAL A 76 3.63 -10.28 1.32
CA VAL A 76 2.77 -10.15 2.51
C VAL A 76 3.55 -9.45 3.59
N VAL A 77 2.95 -8.40 4.16
CA VAL A 77 3.55 -7.60 5.25
C VAL A 77 2.62 -7.59 6.46
N LEU A 78 3.19 -7.26 7.61
CA LEU A 78 2.44 -7.06 8.85
C LEU A 78 2.46 -5.58 9.21
N LEU A 79 1.30 -4.92 9.10
CA LEU A 79 1.12 -3.52 9.44
C LEU A 79 0.96 -3.40 10.95
N ARG A 80 1.78 -2.55 11.57
CA ARG A 80 1.76 -2.30 13.02
C ARG A 80 1.60 -0.80 13.28
N PRO A 81 0.56 -0.37 14.01
CA PRO A 81 0.49 1.01 14.45
C PRO A 81 1.67 1.31 15.38
N TRP A 82 2.29 2.47 15.21
CA TRP A 82 3.44 2.89 16.02
C TRP A 82 3.11 2.98 17.52
N TRP A 83 1.86 3.29 17.88
CA TRP A 83 1.36 3.35 19.26
C TRP A 83 0.85 2.00 19.79
N ARG A 84 0.80 0.96 18.96
CA ARG A 84 0.25 -0.36 19.26
C ARG A 84 1.00 -1.48 18.54
N TRP A 85 2.31 -1.54 18.76
CA TRP A 85 3.23 -2.52 18.20
C TRP A 85 2.86 -4.01 18.41
N TRP A 86 2.05 -4.35 19.43
CA TRP A 86 1.56 -5.72 19.67
C TRP A 86 0.35 -6.11 18.80
N GLN A 87 -0.33 -5.14 18.18
CA GLN A 87 -1.48 -5.39 17.32
C GLN A 87 -1.04 -5.30 15.86
N GLY A 88 -0.90 -6.43 15.19
CA GLY A 88 -0.50 -6.51 13.78
C GLY A 88 -1.69 -6.85 12.88
N THR A 89 -1.79 -6.20 11.74
CA THR A 89 -2.77 -6.50 10.68
C THR A 89 -2.03 -6.99 9.44
N ARG A 90 -2.39 -8.16 8.92
CA ARG A 90 -1.77 -8.67 7.69
C ARG A 90 -2.25 -7.85 6.50
N ALA A 91 -1.35 -7.60 5.57
CA ALA A 91 -1.68 -6.94 4.32
C ALA A 91 -0.90 -7.55 3.16
N VAL A 92 -1.54 -7.62 2.00
CA VAL A 92 -0.81 -7.83 0.74
C VAL A 92 -0.25 -6.49 0.33
N ARG A 93 1.04 -6.48 0.01
CA ARG A 93 1.76 -5.36 -0.58
C ARG A 93 1.98 -5.66 -2.05
N LEU A 94 1.45 -4.79 -2.90
CA LEU A 94 1.70 -4.76 -4.32
C LEU A 94 2.63 -3.58 -4.61
N LEU A 95 3.80 -3.88 -5.14
CA LEU A 95 4.80 -2.88 -5.53
C LEU A 95 4.93 -2.93 -7.05
N ALA A 96 4.36 -1.95 -7.73
CA ALA A 96 4.49 -1.74 -9.16
C ALA A 96 5.78 -0.98 -9.46
N LEU A 97 6.56 -1.43 -10.45
CA LEU A 97 7.86 -0.87 -10.82
C LEU A 97 7.84 -0.45 -12.29
N ASP A 98 8.33 0.75 -12.61
CA ASP A 98 8.71 1.13 -13.97
C ASP A 98 10.09 0.54 -14.32
N THR A 99 10.26 0.14 -15.57
CA THR A 99 11.52 -0.41 -16.10
C THR A 99 12.63 0.62 -16.27
N LYS A 100 12.38 1.91 -16.01
CA LYS A 100 13.33 2.99 -16.28
C LYS A 100 14.44 3.18 -15.24
N GLY A 101 14.37 2.50 -14.09
CA GLY A 101 15.29 2.70 -12.97
C GLY A 101 16.40 1.65 -12.82
N ALA A 102 16.53 0.72 -13.77
CA ALA A 102 17.57 -0.31 -13.76
C ALA A 102 18.66 0.00 -14.80
N THR A 103 19.43 1.07 -14.58
CA THR A 103 20.73 1.27 -15.25
C THR A 103 21.79 1.67 -14.25
#